data_AF-A0A0A1PFT2-F1
#
_entry.id   AF-A0A0A1PFT2-F1
#
_cell.length_a   1.000
_cell.length_b   1.000
_cell.length_c   1.000
_cell.angle_alpha   90.00
_cell.angle_beta   90.00
_cell.angle_gamma   90.00
#
_symmetry.space_group_name_H-M   'P 1'
#
loop_
_entity.id
_entity.type
_entity.pdbx_description
1 polymer ?
#
loop_
_entity_poly.entity_id
_entity_poly.type
_entity_poly.pdbx_seq_one_letter_code
_entity_poly.pdbx_strand_id
1 'polypeptide(L)'
;MIAKLVAAALLLVNGALHIAEYALVPPSLPVMITAGFGAVYGALGLILPFGGRRLLVIAQVISAIGGFMAVSSVWQDLQPMTFWIAGFVVLDLAVIWFCAWAKAELAADQPPA
;
A
#
# COMPACT_ATOMS: atom_id res chain seq x y z
N MET A 1 -12.63 9.60 -10.63
CA MET A 1 -12.68 8.11 -10.56
C MET A 1 -11.37 7.43 -10.93
N ILE A 2 -10.55 8.01 -11.83
CA ILE A 2 -9.30 7.38 -12.30
C ILE A 2 -8.31 7.18 -11.13
N ALA A 3 -8.17 8.16 -10.24
CA ALA A 3 -7.24 8.07 -9.11
C ALA A 3 -7.52 6.86 -8.20
N LYS A 4 -8.80 6.52 -8.00
CA LYS A 4 -9.23 5.36 -7.22
C LYS A 4 -8.82 4.04 -7.88
N LEU A 5 -8.97 3.93 -9.19
CA LEU A 5 -8.56 2.75 -9.95
C LEU A 5 -7.04 2.59 -9.96
N VAL A 6 -6.30 3.71 -10.07
CA VAL A 6 -4.84 3.71 -9.97
C VAL A 6 -4.37 3.28 -8.58
N ALA A 7 -4.96 3.82 -7.51
CA ALA A 7 -4.66 3.37 -6.14
C ALA A 7 -4.91 1.87 -5.95
N ALA A 8 -6.02 1.36 -6.51
CA ALA A 8 -6.35 -0.06 -6.46
C ALA A 8 -5.31 -0.92 -7.20
N ALA A 9 -4.92 -0.51 -8.41
CA ALA A 9 -3.89 -1.19 -9.19
C ALA A 9 -2.53 -1.17 -8.49
N LEU A 10 -2.14 -0.03 -7.89
CA LEU A 10 -0.91 0.07 -7.12
C LEU A 10 -0.91 -0.85 -5.90
N LEU A 11 -2.03 -0.95 -5.17
CA LEU A 11 -2.16 -1.91 -4.07
C LEU A 11 -2.04 -3.37 -4.53
N LEU A 12 -2.64 -3.72 -5.67
CA LEU A 12 -2.51 -5.06 -6.24
C LEU A 12 -1.07 -5.37 -6.65
N VAL A 13 -0.41 -4.44 -7.34
CA VAL A 13 1.01 -4.57 -7.73
C VAL A 13 1.89 -4.67 -6.49
N ASN A 14 1.70 -3.79 -5.50
CA ASN A 14 2.47 -3.82 -4.27
C ASN A 14 2.27 -5.16 -3.53
N GLY A 15 1.02 -5.60 -3.42
CA GLY A 15 0.67 -6.89 -2.83
C GLY A 15 1.36 -8.06 -3.52
N ALA A 16 1.32 -8.10 -4.86
CA ALA A 16 1.99 -9.13 -5.65
C ALA A 16 3.52 -9.11 -5.46
N LEU A 17 4.14 -7.93 -5.36
CA LEU A 17 5.58 -7.81 -5.14
C LEU A 17 6.01 -8.29 -3.75
N HIS A 18 5.21 -8.04 -2.71
CA HIS A 18 5.47 -8.57 -1.35
C HIS A 18 5.42 -10.12 -1.35
N ILE A 19 4.46 -10.72 -2.06
CA ILE A 19 4.38 -12.18 -2.21
C ILE A 19 5.53 -12.72 -3.07
N ALA A 20 5.93 -11.99 -4.10
CA ALA A 20 7.08 -12.36 -4.93
C ALA A 20 8.39 -12.33 -4.14
N GLU A 21 8.61 -11.32 -3.29
CA GLU A 21 9.77 -11.28 -2.40
C GLU A 21 9.81 -12.52 -1.50
N TYR A 22 8.69 -12.89 -0.88
CA TYR A 22 8.59 -14.09 -0.05
C TYR A 22 8.96 -15.38 -0.80
N ALA A 23 8.63 -15.47 -2.09
CA ALA A 23 8.96 -16.62 -2.92
C ALA A 23 10.44 -16.65 -3.37
N LEU A 24 11.10 -15.49 -3.43
CA LEU A 24 12.45 -15.33 -3.99
C LEU A 24 13.54 -15.19 -2.92
N VAL A 25 13.19 -14.78 -1.71
CA VAL A 25 14.11 -14.50 -0.60
C VAL A 25 13.97 -15.59 0.47
N PRO A 26 15.06 -16.07 1.08
CA PRO A 26 14.98 -17.06 2.16
C PRO A 26 14.02 -16.64 3.28
N PRO A 27 13.23 -17.59 3.83
CA PRO A 27 12.22 -17.28 4.81
C PRO A 27 12.87 -16.75 6.10
N SER A 28 12.39 -15.58 6.52
CA SER A 28 12.75 -14.93 7.78
C SER A 28 11.52 -14.24 8.36
N LEU A 29 11.52 -13.94 9.66
CA LEU A 29 10.39 -13.27 10.30
C LEU A 29 9.99 -11.96 9.61
N PRO A 30 10.93 -11.07 9.23
CA PRO A 30 10.57 -9.87 8.48
C PRO A 30 9.92 -10.18 7.12
N VAL A 31 10.46 -11.13 6.35
CA VAL A 31 9.92 -11.52 5.03
C VAL A 31 8.51 -12.11 5.16
N MET A 32 8.21 -12.85 6.25
CA MET A 32 6.85 -13.31 6.56
C MET A 32 5.90 -12.16 6.88
N ILE A 33 6.34 -11.16 7.65
CA ILE A 33 5.55 -9.96 7.95
C ILE A 33 5.25 -9.19 6.66
N THR A 34 6.26 -9.01 5.81
CA THR A 34 6.11 -8.39 4.48
C THR A 34 5.09 -9.16 3.64
N ALA A 35 5.18 -10.48 3.56
CA ALA A 35 4.17 -11.29 2.86
C ALA A 35 2.74 -11.07 3.40
N GLY A 36 2.60 -10.93 4.72
CA GLY A 36 1.33 -10.60 5.39
C GLY A 36 0.75 -9.26 4.93
N PHE A 37 1.58 -8.21 4.86
CA PHE A 37 1.19 -6.94 4.25
C PHE A 37 0.81 -7.11 2.77
N GLY A 38 1.53 -7.97 2.05
CA GLY A 38 1.21 -8.31 0.66
C GLY A 38 -0.22 -8.81 0.47
N ALA A 39 -0.67 -9.73 1.33
CA ALA A 39 -2.04 -10.23 1.31
C ALA A 39 -3.06 -9.12 1.63
N VAL A 40 -2.77 -8.25 2.61
CA VAL A 40 -3.63 -7.11 2.96
C VAL A 40 -3.74 -6.12 1.80
N TYR A 41 -2.63 -5.77 1.15
CA TYR A 41 -2.61 -4.90 -0.02
C TYR A 41 -3.37 -5.51 -1.19
N GLY A 42 -3.19 -6.81 -1.47
CA GLY A 42 -3.96 -7.52 -2.48
C GLY A 42 -5.47 -7.46 -2.21
N ALA A 43 -5.89 -7.77 -0.98
CA ALA A 43 -7.29 -7.70 -0.58
C ALA A 43 -7.86 -6.29 -0.75
N LEU A 44 -7.16 -5.27 -0.24
CA LEU A 44 -7.56 -3.87 -0.38
C LEU A 44 -7.66 -3.45 -1.84
N GLY A 45 -6.68 -3.82 -2.67
CA GLY A 45 -6.68 -3.53 -4.10
C GLY A 45 -7.89 -4.10 -4.85
N LEU A 46 -8.37 -5.29 -4.46
CA LEU A 46 -9.58 -5.89 -5.04
C LEU A 46 -10.87 -5.16 -4.63
N ILE A 47 -10.96 -4.72 -3.37
CA ILE A 47 -12.20 -4.11 -2.84
C ILE A 47 -12.25 -2.59 -3.03
N LEU A 48 -11.11 -1.91 -3.18
CA LEU A 48 -11.02 -0.46 -3.28
C LEU A 48 -11.94 0.11 -4.37
N PRO A 49 -12.03 -0.44 -5.60
CA PRO A 49 -12.91 0.06 -6.66
C PRO A 49 -14.38 0.15 -6.26
N PHE A 50 -14.84 -0.67 -5.32
CA PHE A 50 -16.24 -0.73 -4.89
C PHE A 50 -16.53 0.08 -3.62
N GLY A 51 -15.52 0.51 -2.87
CA GLY A 51 -15.72 1.24 -1.61
C GLY A 51 -15.84 2.76 -1.73
N GLY A 52 -16.35 3.39 -0.69
CA GLY A 52 -16.44 4.85 -0.56
C GLY A 52 -15.24 5.49 0.12
N ARG A 53 -15.40 6.74 0.58
CA ARG A 53 -14.37 7.53 1.28
C ARG A 53 -13.69 6.80 2.44
N ARG A 54 -14.45 6.00 3.22
CA ARG A 54 -13.91 5.24 4.35
C ARG A 54 -12.86 4.23 3.91
N LEU A 55 -13.09 3.51 2.80
CA LEU A 55 -12.15 2.51 2.31
C LEU A 55 -10.86 3.14 1.77
N LEU A 56 -10.96 4.31 1.14
CA LEU A 56 -9.77 5.10 0.74
C LEU A 56 -8.93 5.54 1.94
N VAL A 57 -9.58 5.91 3.05
CA VAL A 57 -8.87 6.25 4.30
C VAL A 57 -8.18 5.01 4.87
N ILE A 58 -8.86 3.87 4.91
CA ILE A 58 -8.28 2.60 5.38
C ILE A 58 -7.05 2.24 4.54
N ALA A 59 -7.17 2.25 3.21
CA ALA A 59 -6.05 1.95 2.31
C ALA A 59 -4.86 2.90 2.56
N GLN A 60 -5.12 4.20 2.72
CA GLN A 60 -4.09 5.19 3.00
C GLN A 60 -3.39 4.95 4.34
N VAL A 61 -4.15 4.64 5.40
CA VAL A 61 -3.58 4.34 6.73
C VAL A 61 -2.74 3.07 6.69
N ILE A 62 -3.23 2.00 6.06
CA ILE A 62 -2.51 0.73 5.98
C ILE A 62 -1.20 0.89 5.18
N SER A 63 -1.21 1.59 4.05
CA SER A 63 0.03 1.91 3.31
C SER A 63 0.98 2.81 4.10
N ALA A 64 0.47 3.76 4.88
CA ALA A 64 1.32 4.58 5.75
C ALA A 64 2.00 3.75 6.85
N ILE A 65 1.28 2.79 7.43
CA ILE A 65 1.85 1.85 8.41
C ILE A 65 2.93 0.99 7.75
N GLY A 66 2.67 0.40 6.58
CA GLY A 66 3.65 -0.44 5.88
C GLY A 66 4.92 0.34 5.52
N GLY A 67 4.78 1.52 4.92
CA GLY A 67 5.91 2.39 4.60
C GLY A 67 6.70 2.83 5.84
N PHE A 68 6.00 3.19 6.92
CA PHE A 68 6.65 3.54 8.19
C PHE A 68 7.42 2.36 8.79
N MET A 69 6.82 1.17 8.81
CA MET A 69 7.47 -0.03 9.31
C MET A 69 8.72 -0.37 8.50
N ALA A 70 8.65 -0.29 7.17
CA ALA A 70 9.79 -0.52 6.27
C ALA A 70 10.94 0.48 6.50
N VAL A 71 10.63 1.76 6.71
CA VAL A 71 11.66 2.77 7.04
C VAL A 71 12.23 2.53 8.44
N SER A 72 11.38 2.22 9.41
CA SER A 72 11.81 1.98 10.80
C SER A 72 12.69 0.75 10.93
N SER A 73 12.45 -0.31 10.14
CA SER A 73 13.26 -1.53 10.19
C SER A 73 14.68 -1.28 9.69
N VAL A 74 14.83 -0.45 8.66
CA VAL A 74 16.15 -0.01 8.17
C VAL A 74 16.82 0.91 9.19
N TRP A 75 16.09 1.88 9.75
CA TRP A 75 16.63 2.80 10.75
C TRP A 75 17.12 2.10 12.02
N GLN A 76 16.46 1.01 12.41
CA GLN A 76 16.79 0.21 13.60
C GLN A 76 17.80 -0.91 13.32
N ASP A 77 18.45 -0.91 12.14
CA ASP A 77 19.40 -1.95 11.71
C ASP A 77 18.82 -3.38 11.74
N LEU A 78 17.48 -3.52 11.69
CA LEU A 78 16.82 -4.83 11.64
C LEU A 78 17.01 -5.48 10.26
N GLN A 79 17.11 -4.67 9.21
CA GLN A 79 17.34 -5.10 7.83
C GLN A 79 18.14 -4.05 7.05
N PRO A 80 19.01 -4.46 6.11
CA PRO A 80 19.68 -3.51 5.22
C PRO A 80 18.68 -2.87 4.25
N MET A 81 18.98 -1.66 3.78
CA MET A 81 18.21 -1.03 2.71
C MET A 81 18.38 -1.80 1.40
N THR A 82 17.34 -2.53 0.99
CA THR A 82 17.30 -3.29 -0.27
C THR A 82 16.47 -2.56 -1.33
N PHE A 83 16.60 -2.98 -2.58
CA PHE A 83 15.73 -2.46 -3.65
C PHE A 83 14.25 -2.79 -3.41
N TRP A 84 13.95 -3.91 -2.74
CA TRP A 84 12.59 -4.29 -2.34
C TRP A 84 12.00 -3.26 -1.38
N ILE A 85 12.70 -2.97 -0.28
CA ILE A 85 12.26 -2.00 0.74
C ILE A 85 12.04 -0.63 0.12
N ALA A 86 13.00 -0.15 -0.68
CA ALA A 86 12.86 1.12 -1.38
C ALA A 86 11.63 1.13 -2.31
N GLY A 87 11.41 0.04 -3.06
CA GLY A 87 10.27 -0.11 -3.95
C GLY A 87 8.93 -0.10 -3.22
N PHE A 88 8.82 -0.82 -2.11
CA PHE A 88 7.60 -0.86 -1.29
C PHE A 88 7.27 0.51 -0.71
N VAL A 89 8.26 1.23 -0.19
CA VAL A 89 8.06 2.59 0.33
C VAL A 89 7.56 3.54 -0.76
N VAL A 90 8.15 3.48 -1.97
CA VAL A 90 7.70 4.31 -3.10
C VAL A 90 6.26 3.98 -3.50
N LEU A 91 5.91 2.69 -3.56
CA LEU A 91 4.54 2.26 -3.86
C LEU A 91 3.54 2.69 -2.78
N ASP A 92 3.91 2.59 -1.50
CA ASP A 92 3.06 3.04 -0.41
C ASP A 92 2.82 4.56 -0.46
N LEU A 93 3.84 5.36 -0.73
CA LEU A 93 3.70 6.80 -0.94
C LEU A 93 2.79 7.12 -2.14
N ALA A 94 2.92 6.36 -3.25
CA ALA A 94 2.06 6.52 -4.41
C ALA A 94 0.59 6.17 -4.09
N VAL A 95 0.34 5.06 -3.38
CA VAL A 95 -1.01 4.69 -2.93
C VAL A 95 -1.60 5.78 -2.03
N ILE A 96 -0.83 6.30 -1.07
CA ILE A 96 -1.26 7.39 -0.19
C ILE A 96 -1.68 8.61 -0.99
N TRP A 97 -0.86 9.01 -1.99
CA TRP A 97 -1.14 10.13 -2.87
C TRP A 97 -2.43 9.93 -3.68
N PHE A 98 -2.55 8.80 -4.37
CA PHE A 98 -3.74 8.52 -5.20
C PHE A 98 -5.01 8.32 -4.37
N CYS A 99 -4.91 7.80 -3.14
CA CYS A 99 -6.04 7.77 -2.20
C CYS A 99 -6.46 9.18 -1.78
N ALA A 100 -5.51 10.09 -1.53
CA ALA A 100 -5.81 11.48 -1.22
C ALA A 100 -6.51 12.18 -2.40
N TRP A 101 -6.02 11.98 -3.62
CA TRP A 101 -6.65 12.51 -4.82
C TRP A 101 -8.05 11.94 -5.04
N ALA A 102 -8.23 10.62 -4.94
CA ALA A 102 -9.55 9.99 -5.07
C ALA A 102 -10.58 10.52 -4.06
N LYS A 103 -10.15 10.84 -2.83
CA LYS A 103 -11.02 11.49 -1.84
C LYS A 103 -11.39 12.91 -2.25
N ALA A 104 -10.49 13.66 -2.88
CA ALA A 104 -10.76 15.01 -3.38
C ALA A 104 -11.77 14.96 -4.56
N GLU A 105 -11.61 14.01 -5.48
CA GLU A 105 -12.59 13.77 -6.56
C GLU A 105 -13.99 13.49 -5.97
N LEU A 106 -14.08 12.57 -5.00
CA LEU A 106 -15.35 12.24 -4.34
C LEU A 106 -16.00 13.40 -3.60
N ALA A 107 -15.20 14.35 -3.10
CA ALA A 107 -15.72 15.54 -2.42
C ALA A 107 -16.24 16.59 -3.42
N ALA A 108 -15.60 16.72 -4.59
CA ALA A 108 -16.03 17.63 -5.65
C ALA A 108 -17.35 17.19 -6.31
N ASP A 109 -17.61 15.88 -6.34
CA ASP A 109 -18.83 15.30 -6.92
C ASP A 109 -20.06 15.39 -6.00
N GLN A 110 -19.89 15.82 -4.73
CA GLN A 110 -21.01 16.01 -3.81
C GLN A 110 -21.55 17.45 -3.90
N PRO A 111 -22.86 17.66 -4.14
CA PRO A 111 -23.42 19.01 -4.14
C PRO A 111 -23.24 19.66 -2.75
N PRO A 112 -23.08 21.00 -2.68
CA PRO A 112 -23.02 21.70 -1.41
C PRO A 112 -24.31 21.42 -0.62
N ALA A 113 -24.13 21.11 0.67
CA ALA A 113 -25.20 20.85 1.61
C ALA A 113 -26.07 22.10 1.85
#